data_AF-A0A433DLQ1-F1
#
_entry.id   AF-A0A433DLQ1-F1
#
_cell.length_a   1.000
_cell.length_b   1.000
_cell.length_c   1.000
_cell.angle_alpha   90.00
_cell.angle_beta   90.00
_cell.angle_gamma   90.00
#
_symmetry.space_group_name_H-M   'P 1'
#
loop_
_entity.id
_entity.type
_entity.pdbx_description
1 polymer ?
#
loop_
_entity_poly.entity_id
_entity_poly.type
_entity_poly.pdbx_seq_one_letter_code
_entity_poly.pdbx_strand_id
1 'polypeptide(L)'
;MPINLKPKRQPLAKRLERRARIVSLLKTWIPRLSVALYFVGLGWLLLLPHDQYNKETYVSENALLPAQINVYYGFSDINVAKEYQSKIEERLNQSSLEKARFIETELRAAGFRATIQKFSSPIPHPDDVQQGVNAFGIYHAPRSDGTESLVLSAPWVSRDGRDNINGISLLLSVARMFKRHTYWSKDIIILVTDDGLAGTQAWLDVYHGEQGSHMYPVMPRAGAIQAAVNLDFPGTSEYDSLGIFFEGVNGQLPNLDLVNTVVRVARVTSQIPVTLHDVPEAALRGVAESLGSYFASLSNMLYTMRYQALGHPTGDHGLYLRYKIDAITLYGVPATSGATFGFHRIGALIESTFRSLNNLLEHFHQSFFFYFLSDQERYVSIGMYMPPVILFACSLVFDSLVLWGSSTIPVATGSSNPEQDKDARPQVPFPYSTSRRELAPAFAVLVLAHAAGVLVFFVMRPAFTVWGETWVGDGMIHAGHPPQTHHCRPHLRFRPHRFHHPDPPGRHDPRRVQQRLACPQITQPGLRRYEHRCRQSHKLQPLHCHRPHCHPPLPRPPAHRLPVRHGRPGRLARRAQPPRPAAPRRRRVRHEYRTGR
;
A
#
# COMPACT_ATOMS: atom_id res chain seq x y z
N MET A 1 -76.99 8.52 -28.73
CA MET A 1 -76.07 7.54 -28.11
C MET A 1 -75.17 8.23 -27.10
N PRO A 2 -75.13 7.82 -25.82
CA PRO A 2 -74.04 8.20 -24.93
C PRO A 2 -72.81 7.34 -25.22
N ILE A 3 -71.69 7.96 -25.61
CA ILE A 3 -70.45 7.24 -25.92
C ILE A 3 -69.83 6.76 -24.59
N ASN A 4 -69.96 5.47 -24.31
CA ASN A 4 -69.57 4.86 -23.03
C ASN A 4 -68.05 4.58 -22.95
N LEU A 5 -67.25 5.64 -22.77
CA LEU A 5 -65.79 5.60 -22.63
C LEU A 5 -65.33 5.02 -21.26
N LYS A 6 -65.60 3.73 -21.00
CA LYS A 6 -65.24 3.07 -19.72
C LYS A 6 -64.26 1.86 -19.68
N PRO A 7 -63.70 1.28 -20.76
CA PRO A 7 -62.84 0.10 -20.62
C PRO A 7 -61.37 0.40 -20.22
N LYS A 8 -60.77 1.53 -20.65
CA LYS A 8 -59.31 1.76 -20.48
C LYS A 8 -58.83 2.19 -19.09
N ARG A 9 -59.72 2.64 -18.18
CA ARG A 9 -59.31 3.17 -16.85
C ARG A 9 -59.06 2.09 -15.79
N GLN A 10 -59.76 0.95 -15.85
CA GLN A 10 -59.69 -0.11 -14.85
C GLN A 10 -58.29 -0.76 -14.65
N PRO A 11 -57.53 -1.13 -15.70
CA PRO A 11 -56.21 -1.73 -15.51
C PRO A 11 -55.17 -0.73 -14.98
N LEU A 12 -55.35 0.58 -15.23
CA LEU A 12 -54.49 1.62 -14.68
C LEU A 12 -54.76 1.81 -13.19
N ALA A 13 -56.05 1.91 -12.79
CA ALA A 13 -56.46 2.05 -11.40
C ALA A 13 -55.94 0.90 -10.53
N LYS A 14 -56.14 -0.36 -10.96
CA LYS A 14 -55.62 -1.55 -10.23
C LYS A 14 -54.09 -1.54 -10.09
N ARG A 15 -53.35 -0.99 -11.07
CA ARG A 15 -51.88 -0.82 -10.98
C ARG A 15 -51.48 0.29 -10.01
N LEU A 16 -52.25 1.38 -9.93
CA LEU A 16 -52.03 2.47 -8.98
C LEU A 16 -52.34 2.04 -7.55
N GLU A 17 -53.46 1.35 -7.31
CA GLU A 17 -53.78 0.77 -6.00
C GLU A 17 -52.73 -0.25 -5.53
N ARG A 18 -52.25 -1.11 -6.44
CA ARG A 18 -51.18 -2.08 -6.12
C ARG A 18 -49.87 -1.37 -5.77
N ARG A 19 -49.52 -0.29 -6.49
CA ARG A 19 -48.38 0.56 -6.16
C ARG A 19 -48.55 1.26 -4.80
N ALA A 20 -49.71 1.85 -4.54
CA ALA A 20 -50.00 2.51 -3.25
C ALA A 20 -49.90 1.51 -2.07
N ARG A 21 -50.47 0.31 -2.21
CA ARG A 21 -50.34 -0.78 -1.22
C ARG A 21 -48.90 -1.26 -1.02
N ILE A 22 -48.12 -1.35 -2.09
CA ILE A 22 -46.69 -1.69 -1.99
C ILE A 22 -45.95 -0.57 -1.25
N VAL A 23 -46.12 0.70 -1.63
CA VAL A 23 -45.44 1.83 -0.97
C VAL A 23 -45.87 1.98 0.49
N SER A 24 -47.14 1.74 0.84
CA SER A 24 -47.60 1.79 2.24
C SER A 24 -46.98 0.66 3.07
N LEU A 25 -46.90 -0.57 2.53
CA LEU A 25 -46.22 -1.68 3.20
C LEU A 25 -44.72 -1.38 3.38
N LEU A 26 -44.04 -0.91 2.33
CA LEU A 26 -42.63 -0.53 2.38
C LEU A 26 -42.41 0.58 3.43
N LYS A 27 -43.23 1.64 3.45
CA LYS A 27 -43.16 2.72 4.44
C LYS A 27 -43.35 2.24 5.89
N THR A 28 -44.14 1.18 6.11
CA THR A 28 -44.38 0.62 7.45
C THR A 28 -43.26 -0.31 7.93
N TRP A 29 -42.65 -1.08 7.03
CA TRP A 29 -41.68 -2.12 7.39
C TRP A 29 -40.22 -1.72 7.19
N ILE A 30 -39.90 -0.96 6.14
CA ILE A 30 -38.51 -0.60 5.84
C ILE A 30 -37.86 0.22 6.97
N PRO A 31 -38.45 1.28 7.55
CA PRO A 31 -37.75 2.05 8.58
C PRO A 31 -37.39 1.19 9.81
N ARG A 32 -38.23 0.21 10.15
CA ARG A 32 -37.93 -0.77 11.21
C ARG A 32 -36.80 -1.71 10.82
N LEU A 33 -36.77 -2.15 9.57
CA LEU A 33 -35.69 -2.98 9.02
C LEU A 33 -34.38 -2.19 8.93
N SER A 34 -34.40 -0.92 8.50
CA SER A 34 -33.23 -0.04 8.45
C SER A 34 -32.60 0.13 9.83
N VAL A 35 -33.41 0.49 10.84
CA VAL A 35 -32.97 0.61 12.23
C VAL A 35 -32.43 -0.73 12.77
N ALA A 36 -33.08 -1.86 12.44
CA ALA A 36 -32.58 -3.17 12.83
C ALA A 36 -31.23 -3.51 12.17
N LEU A 37 -31.07 -3.26 10.85
CA LEU A 37 -29.82 -3.45 10.11
C LEU A 37 -28.69 -2.58 10.67
N TYR A 38 -28.98 -1.34 11.03
CA TYR A 38 -28.04 -0.43 11.69
C TYR A 38 -27.55 -1.00 13.03
N PHE A 39 -28.45 -1.42 13.92
CA PHE A 39 -28.06 -1.98 15.22
C PHE A 39 -27.37 -3.35 15.10
N VAL A 40 -27.74 -4.19 14.13
CA VAL A 40 -27.03 -5.45 13.84
C VAL A 40 -25.62 -5.18 13.28
N GLY A 41 -25.46 -4.21 12.38
CA GLY A 41 -24.15 -3.76 11.88
C GLY A 41 -23.26 -3.22 13.00
N LEU A 42 -23.82 -2.41 13.90
CA LEU A 42 -23.12 -1.87 15.06
C LEU A 42 -22.69 -2.96 16.05
N GLY A 43 -23.61 -3.89 16.38
CA GLY A 43 -23.31 -5.02 17.24
C GLY A 43 -22.22 -5.94 16.67
N TRP A 44 -22.20 -6.13 15.35
CA TRP A 44 -21.15 -6.89 14.66
C TRP A 44 -19.79 -6.15 14.68
N LEU A 45 -19.74 -4.83 14.43
CA LEU A 45 -18.49 -4.06 14.58
C LEU A 45 -17.90 -4.18 15.99
N LEU A 46 -18.75 -4.07 17.02
CA LEU A 46 -18.35 -4.27 18.42
C LEU A 46 -17.97 -5.71 18.76
N LEU A 47 -18.20 -6.68 17.86
CA LEU A 47 -17.80 -8.06 18.04
C LEU A 47 -16.40 -8.36 17.45
N LEU A 48 -15.88 -7.49 16.57
CA LEU A 48 -14.58 -7.67 15.91
C LEU A 48 -13.36 -7.74 16.86
N PRO A 49 -13.27 -6.97 17.96
CA PRO A 49 -12.15 -7.06 18.90
C PRO A 49 -12.16 -8.31 19.77
N HIS A 50 -13.21 -9.14 19.70
CA HIS A 50 -13.33 -10.35 20.52
C HIS A 50 -12.45 -11.49 19.99
N ASP A 51 -11.86 -12.26 20.91
CA ASP A 51 -10.81 -13.25 20.63
C ASP A 51 -11.23 -14.44 19.73
N GLN A 52 -12.53 -14.58 19.47
CA GLN A 52 -13.08 -15.56 18.52
C GLN A 52 -13.19 -15.05 17.07
N TYR A 53 -13.15 -13.73 16.86
CA TYR A 53 -13.38 -13.08 15.56
C TYR A 53 -12.11 -12.41 15.01
N ASN A 54 -11.18 -11.99 15.88
CA ASN A 54 -9.79 -11.78 15.49
C ASN A 54 -9.11 -13.15 15.28
N LYS A 55 -8.24 -13.27 14.28
CA LYS A 55 -7.49 -14.49 13.95
C LYS A 55 -6.02 -14.31 14.26
N GLU A 56 -5.35 -15.38 14.66
CA GLU A 56 -3.89 -15.36 14.77
C GLU A 56 -3.25 -15.12 13.41
N THR A 57 -2.24 -14.24 13.39
CA THR A 57 -1.42 -13.98 12.21
C THR A 57 -0.61 -15.21 11.85
N TYR A 58 -0.53 -15.50 10.55
CA TYR A 58 0.34 -16.53 10.01
C TYR A 58 1.05 -15.96 8.77
N VAL A 59 2.10 -16.64 8.35
CA VAL A 59 2.83 -16.29 7.13
C VAL A 59 2.26 -17.19 6.04
N SER A 60 1.62 -16.60 5.03
CA SER A 60 1.00 -17.35 3.94
C SER A 60 2.04 -17.80 2.92
N GLU A 61 2.97 -16.90 2.58
CA GLU A 61 4.05 -17.15 1.64
C GLU A 61 5.13 -18.06 2.24
N ASN A 62 5.16 -19.31 1.77
CA ASN A 62 6.07 -20.34 2.27
C ASN A 62 7.55 -19.99 2.02
N ALA A 63 7.86 -19.20 0.99
CA ALA A 63 9.23 -18.84 0.65
C ALA A 63 9.92 -17.91 1.68
N LEU A 64 9.15 -17.12 2.43
CA LEU A 64 9.71 -16.12 3.36
C LEU A 64 10.53 -16.75 4.51
N LEU A 65 10.14 -17.93 5.00
CA LEU A 65 10.82 -18.68 6.07
C LEU A 65 11.32 -17.82 7.26
N PRO A 66 10.49 -16.92 7.84
CA PRO A 66 10.96 -15.95 8.82
C PRO A 66 11.51 -16.58 10.10
N ALA A 67 12.59 -15.96 10.61
CA ALA A 67 13.32 -16.35 11.81
C ALA A 67 13.96 -17.76 11.80
N GLN A 68 14.14 -18.38 10.62
CA GLN A 68 14.74 -19.72 10.49
C GLN A 68 16.27 -19.72 10.29
N ILE A 69 16.90 -18.55 10.10
CA ILE A 69 18.29 -18.42 9.67
C ILE A 69 19.15 -17.84 10.81
N ASN A 70 20.37 -18.38 10.97
CA ASN A 70 21.37 -17.81 11.87
C ASN A 70 21.89 -16.48 11.33
N VAL A 71 21.81 -15.44 12.16
CA VAL A 71 22.33 -14.09 11.92
C VAL A 71 23.86 -14.06 12.05
N TYR A 72 24.51 -13.25 11.22
CA TYR A 72 25.95 -13.01 11.22
C TYR A 72 26.34 -11.60 11.69
N TYR A 73 25.38 -10.67 11.80
CA TYR A 73 25.59 -9.34 12.40
C TYR A 73 26.14 -9.48 13.83
N GLY A 74 27.39 -9.05 14.05
CA GLY A 74 28.14 -9.36 15.27
C GLY A 74 28.87 -8.17 15.87
N PHE A 75 29.74 -8.44 16.86
CA PHE A 75 30.43 -7.40 17.63
C PHE A 75 31.27 -6.42 16.79
N SER A 76 31.89 -6.90 15.70
CA SER A 76 32.58 -6.03 14.74
C SER A 76 31.65 -4.99 14.13
N ASP A 77 30.41 -5.37 13.82
CA ASP A 77 29.44 -4.57 13.09
C ASP A 77 28.76 -3.57 14.05
N ILE A 78 28.62 -3.93 15.33
CA ILE A 78 28.26 -2.99 16.40
C ILE A 78 29.31 -1.87 16.50
N ASN A 79 30.60 -2.21 16.49
CA ASN A 79 31.65 -1.20 16.64
C ASN A 79 31.71 -0.26 15.42
N VAL A 80 31.49 -0.79 14.23
CA VAL A 80 31.33 0.02 13.00
C VAL A 80 30.09 0.92 13.09
N ALA A 81 28.96 0.44 13.61
CA ALA A 81 27.77 1.28 13.83
C ALA A 81 28.05 2.41 14.84
N LYS A 82 28.78 2.15 15.93
CA LYS A 82 29.21 3.18 16.89
C LYS A 82 30.19 4.19 16.29
N GLU A 83 31.11 3.76 15.44
CA GLU A 83 32.01 4.66 14.70
C GLU A 83 31.21 5.58 13.76
N TYR A 84 30.20 5.05 13.07
CA TYR A 84 29.30 5.86 12.25
C TYR A 84 28.43 6.82 13.07
N GLN A 85 27.96 6.40 14.25
CA GLN A 85 27.18 7.24 15.17
C GLN A 85 27.91 8.57 15.47
N SER A 86 29.17 8.51 15.91
CA SER A 86 29.98 9.71 16.18
C SER A 86 30.24 10.53 14.91
N LYS A 87 30.56 9.89 13.78
CA LYS A 87 30.77 10.60 12.50
C LYS A 87 29.50 11.32 12.01
N ILE A 88 28.32 10.76 12.26
CA ILE A 88 27.04 11.34 11.84
C ILE A 88 26.66 12.50 12.76
N GLU A 89 26.86 12.35 14.07
CA GLU A 89 26.62 13.38 15.09
C GLU A 89 27.45 14.66 14.81
N GLU A 90 28.73 14.52 14.46
CA GLU A 90 29.60 15.62 14.00
C GLU A 90 29.07 16.39 12.76
N ARG A 91 28.18 15.76 11.97
CA ARG A 91 27.76 16.23 10.64
C ARG A 91 26.30 16.72 10.59
N LEU A 92 25.58 16.69 11.71
CA LEU A 92 24.18 17.14 11.78
C LEU A 92 24.01 18.61 11.38
N ASN A 93 24.99 19.46 11.70
CA ASN A 93 24.98 20.89 11.38
C ASN A 93 25.55 21.23 9.98
N GLN A 94 25.93 20.24 9.17
CA GLN A 94 26.45 20.46 7.82
C GLN A 94 25.33 20.60 6.78
N SER A 95 25.65 21.15 5.61
CA SER A 95 24.70 21.27 4.51
C SER A 95 24.25 19.91 3.98
N SER A 96 23.03 19.81 3.45
CA SER A 96 22.52 18.58 2.82
C SER A 96 23.45 17.99 1.76
N LEU A 97 24.15 18.84 1.02
CA LEU A 97 25.12 18.41 0.00
C LEU A 97 26.36 17.74 0.63
N GLU A 98 26.84 18.22 1.77
CA GLU A 98 27.97 17.63 2.50
C GLU A 98 27.56 16.32 3.17
N LYS A 99 26.39 16.30 3.82
CA LYS A 99 25.74 15.09 4.34
C LYS A 99 25.63 14.00 3.27
N ALA A 100 25.08 14.34 2.10
CA ALA A 100 24.92 13.41 0.99
C ALA A 100 26.26 12.91 0.43
N ARG A 101 27.26 13.80 0.28
CA ARG A 101 28.62 13.43 -0.18
C ARG A 101 29.34 12.50 0.81
N PHE A 102 29.12 12.67 2.12
CA PHE A 102 29.68 11.78 3.13
C PHE A 102 29.10 10.36 2.97
N ILE A 103 27.78 10.21 2.89
CA ILE A 103 27.11 8.92 2.65
C ILE A 103 27.57 8.31 1.31
N GLU A 104 27.64 9.08 0.24
CA GLU A 104 28.12 8.64 -1.07
C GLU A 104 29.57 8.08 -0.99
N THR A 105 30.44 8.74 -0.23
CA THR A 105 31.84 8.32 -0.04
C THR A 105 31.95 7.03 0.77
N GLU A 106 31.23 6.93 1.88
CA GLU A 106 31.22 5.73 2.73
C GLU A 106 30.59 4.52 2.02
N LEU A 107 29.53 4.71 1.23
CA LEU A 107 28.94 3.65 0.41
C LEU A 107 29.88 3.20 -0.72
N ARG A 108 30.62 4.12 -1.37
CA ARG A 108 31.68 3.75 -2.32
C ARG A 108 32.81 2.97 -1.65
N ALA A 109 33.24 3.38 -0.46
CA ALA A 109 34.25 2.66 0.32
C ALA A 109 33.76 1.26 0.75
N ALA A 110 32.46 1.11 1.01
CA ALA A 110 31.80 -0.18 1.24
C ALA A 110 31.59 -1.01 -0.05
N GLY A 111 31.95 -0.50 -1.23
CA GLY A 111 31.89 -1.23 -2.51
C GLY A 111 30.51 -1.22 -3.19
N PHE A 112 29.68 -0.21 -2.92
CA PHE A 112 28.41 0.07 -3.60
C PHE A 112 28.63 1.05 -4.77
N ARG A 113 27.78 0.97 -5.80
CA ARG A 113 27.68 2.00 -6.84
C ARG A 113 26.84 3.16 -6.29
N ALA A 114 27.49 4.08 -5.56
CA ALA A 114 26.81 5.22 -4.93
C ALA A 114 26.84 6.49 -5.77
N THR A 115 25.77 7.28 -5.64
CA THR A 115 25.58 8.60 -6.25
C THR A 115 24.68 9.48 -5.36
N ILE A 116 24.62 10.78 -5.67
CA ILE A 116 23.71 11.74 -5.04
C ILE A 116 22.62 12.21 -6.01
N GLN A 117 21.45 12.52 -5.49
CA GLN A 117 20.32 13.12 -6.22
C GLN A 117 19.95 14.44 -5.56
N LYS A 118 20.09 15.54 -6.29
CA LYS A 118 19.50 16.82 -5.90
C LYS A 118 18.04 16.84 -6.32
N PHE A 119 17.16 17.32 -5.46
CA PHE A 119 15.74 17.51 -5.76
C PHE A 119 15.25 18.87 -5.26
N SER A 120 14.16 19.33 -5.85
CA SER A 120 13.43 20.53 -5.42
C SER A 120 11.95 20.18 -5.32
N SER A 121 11.40 20.18 -4.10
CA SER A 121 9.97 20.01 -3.87
C SER A 121 9.33 21.38 -3.65
N PRO A 122 8.21 21.72 -4.33
CA PRO A 122 7.41 22.86 -3.93
C PRO A 122 6.82 22.59 -2.54
N ILE A 123 6.94 23.56 -1.64
CA ILE A 123 6.27 23.54 -0.34
C ILE A 123 4.77 23.90 -0.56
N PRO A 124 3.84 23.58 0.35
CA PRO A 124 2.50 24.17 0.41
C PRO A 124 2.38 25.70 0.22
N HIS A 125 3.48 26.45 0.30
CA HIS A 125 3.52 27.88 -0.04
C HIS A 125 4.21 28.08 -1.40
N PRO A 126 3.59 28.81 -2.34
CA PRO A 126 4.05 28.91 -3.73
C PRO A 126 5.41 29.60 -3.93
N ASP A 127 5.88 30.34 -2.91
CA ASP A 127 7.13 31.11 -2.97
C ASP A 127 8.33 30.40 -2.32
N ASP A 128 8.13 29.25 -1.67
CA ASP A 128 9.19 28.55 -0.94
C ASP A 128 9.43 27.14 -1.54
N VAL A 129 10.67 26.89 -1.95
CA VAL A 129 11.07 25.67 -2.68
C VAL A 129 12.09 24.94 -1.85
N GLN A 130 11.67 23.81 -1.26
CA GLN A 130 12.55 22.98 -0.45
C GLN A 130 13.53 22.25 -1.36
N GLN A 131 14.81 22.63 -1.28
CA GLN A 131 15.90 21.97 -1.99
C GLN A 131 16.56 20.97 -1.04
N GLY A 132 16.64 19.71 -1.48
CA GLY A 132 17.28 18.63 -0.72
C GLY A 132 18.24 17.81 -1.55
N VAL A 133 19.07 17.01 -0.88
CA VAL A 133 20.03 16.12 -1.55
C VAL A 133 20.00 14.72 -0.94
N ASN A 134 19.40 13.76 -1.65
CA ASN A 134 19.46 12.35 -1.29
C ASN A 134 20.84 11.77 -1.65
N ALA A 135 21.25 10.72 -0.92
CA ALA A 135 22.37 9.87 -1.28
C ALA A 135 21.91 8.41 -1.33
N PHE A 136 22.31 7.67 -2.35
CA PHE A 136 21.97 6.25 -2.44
C PHE A 136 23.08 5.45 -3.10
N GLY A 137 23.09 4.14 -2.87
CA GLY A 137 24.05 3.23 -3.49
C GLY A 137 23.47 1.84 -3.75
N ILE A 138 23.82 1.30 -4.92
CA ILE A 138 23.35 -0.01 -5.37
C ILE A 138 24.46 -1.03 -5.19
N TYR A 139 24.17 -2.12 -4.47
CA TYR A 139 24.98 -3.33 -4.44
C TYR A 139 24.33 -4.38 -5.34
N HIS A 140 24.95 -4.60 -6.49
CA HIS A 140 24.60 -5.72 -7.36
C HIS A 140 25.10 -7.01 -6.70
N ALA A 141 24.16 -7.90 -6.36
CA ALA A 141 24.47 -9.09 -5.59
C ALA A 141 25.09 -10.17 -6.50
N PRO A 142 26.13 -10.92 -6.05
CA PRO A 142 26.81 -11.90 -6.90
C PRO A 142 25.96 -13.08 -7.41
N ARG A 143 24.75 -13.28 -6.86
CA ARG A 143 23.79 -14.31 -7.30
C ARG A 143 22.49 -13.72 -7.88
N SER A 144 22.42 -12.40 -8.02
CA SER A 144 21.32 -11.71 -8.68
C SER A 144 21.56 -11.66 -10.18
N ASP A 145 20.48 -11.75 -10.95
CA ASP A 145 20.45 -11.46 -12.38
C ASP A 145 20.23 -9.96 -12.67
N GLY A 146 20.04 -9.15 -11.63
CA GLY A 146 19.76 -7.72 -11.71
C GLY A 146 18.30 -7.38 -12.04
N THR A 147 17.40 -8.37 -12.08
CA THR A 147 15.97 -8.15 -12.40
C THR A 147 15.12 -7.76 -11.20
N GLU A 148 15.60 -8.03 -9.98
CA GLU A 148 14.91 -7.77 -8.70
C GLU A 148 15.81 -7.01 -7.71
N SER A 149 15.20 -6.17 -6.88
CA SER A 149 15.90 -5.44 -5.82
C SER A 149 15.11 -5.29 -4.52
N LEU A 150 15.83 -5.04 -3.42
CA LEU A 150 15.33 -4.70 -2.09
C LEU A 150 15.88 -3.34 -1.67
N VAL A 151 15.08 -2.51 -1.00
CA VAL A 151 15.50 -1.21 -0.49
C VAL A 151 15.65 -1.24 1.03
N LEU A 152 16.81 -0.80 1.53
CA LEU A 152 17.01 -0.38 2.91
C LEU A 152 17.16 1.14 2.93
N SER A 153 16.24 1.85 3.57
CA SER A 153 16.28 3.31 3.66
C SER A 153 16.40 3.83 5.10
N ALA A 154 16.90 5.06 5.25
CA ALA A 154 16.81 5.83 6.49
C ALA A 154 16.77 7.34 6.18
N PRO A 155 15.80 8.11 6.70
CA PRO A 155 15.80 9.56 6.55
C PRO A 155 16.83 10.22 7.49
N TRP A 156 17.26 11.45 7.19
CA TRP A 156 18.04 12.26 8.16
C TRP A 156 17.23 12.67 9.39
N VAL A 157 15.95 12.98 9.19
CA VAL A 157 15.02 13.42 10.23
C VAL A 157 14.00 12.31 10.50
N SER A 158 13.87 11.93 11.76
CA SER A 158 12.88 10.98 12.27
C SER A 158 11.45 11.55 12.17
N ARG A 159 10.43 10.69 12.20
CA ARG A 159 9.01 11.09 12.30
C ARG A 159 8.72 12.08 13.43
N ASP A 160 9.52 12.09 14.50
CA ASP A 160 9.36 12.99 15.65
C ASP A 160 10.04 14.35 15.48
N GLY A 161 10.65 14.63 14.32
CA GLY A 161 11.48 15.82 14.09
C GLY A 161 12.87 15.79 14.74
N ARG A 162 13.28 14.64 15.29
CA ARG A 162 14.62 14.42 15.86
C ARG A 162 15.59 13.83 14.83
N ASP A 163 16.89 13.99 15.01
CA ASP A 163 17.89 13.40 14.12
C ASP A 163 17.92 11.85 14.22
N ASN A 164 17.87 11.18 13.07
CA ASN A 164 17.87 9.72 12.94
C ASN A 164 19.31 9.14 12.93
N ILE A 165 20.11 9.54 13.93
CA ILE A 165 21.55 9.23 14.00
C ILE A 165 21.76 7.71 13.99
N ASN A 166 21.03 6.99 14.85
CA ASN A 166 21.16 5.54 14.98
C ASN A 166 20.65 4.79 13.74
N GLY A 167 19.60 5.26 13.06
CA GLY A 167 19.08 4.63 11.84
C GLY A 167 20.08 4.65 10.69
N ILE A 168 20.69 5.81 10.42
CA ILE A 168 21.72 5.95 9.38
C ILE A 168 23.00 5.17 9.77
N SER A 169 23.38 5.19 11.05
CA SER A 169 24.53 4.44 11.56
C SER A 169 24.40 2.94 11.37
N LEU A 170 23.20 2.40 11.66
CA LEU A 170 22.84 1.01 11.42
C LEU A 170 22.83 0.69 9.93
N LEU A 171 22.20 1.53 9.11
CA LEU A 171 22.14 1.37 7.65
C LEU A 171 23.54 1.27 7.04
N LEU A 172 24.50 2.12 7.43
CA LEU A 172 25.89 2.05 6.94
C LEU A 172 26.64 0.81 7.43
N SER A 173 26.46 0.42 8.70
CA SER A 173 27.08 -0.81 9.23
C SER A 173 26.53 -2.07 8.55
N VAL A 174 25.20 -2.16 8.42
CA VAL A 174 24.51 -3.26 7.74
C VAL A 174 24.90 -3.30 6.25
N ALA A 175 25.06 -2.16 5.57
CA ALA A 175 25.54 -2.12 4.19
C ALA A 175 26.94 -2.76 4.04
N ARG A 176 27.87 -2.49 4.97
CA ARG A 176 29.19 -3.15 4.98
C ARG A 176 29.09 -4.66 5.26
N MET A 177 28.17 -5.08 6.13
CA MET A 177 27.88 -6.50 6.37
C MET A 177 27.27 -7.17 5.12
N PHE A 178 26.34 -6.52 4.42
CA PHE A 178 25.75 -7.01 3.18
C PHE A 178 26.82 -7.28 2.10
N LYS A 179 27.83 -6.39 1.97
CA LYS A 179 28.95 -6.62 1.06
C LYS A 179 29.84 -7.80 1.46
N ARG A 180 30.05 -8.02 2.77
CA ARG A 180 30.88 -9.12 3.30
C ARG A 180 30.31 -10.50 2.97
N HIS A 181 29.00 -10.61 2.79
CA HIS A 181 28.32 -11.87 2.55
C HIS A 181 27.76 -12.01 1.13
N THR A 182 27.78 -13.23 0.58
CA THR A 182 27.52 -13.51 -0.85
C THR A 182 26.26 -14.34 -1.09
N TYR A 183 25.38 -14.46 -0.09
CA TYR A 183 24.15 -15.27 -0.17
C TYR A 183 22.94 -14.53 -0.76
N TRP A 184 23.06 -13.23 -1.01
CA TRP A 184 22.03 -12.39 -1.62
C TRP A 184 21.79 -12.80 -3.09
N SER A 185 20.52 -12.93 -3.46
CA SER A 185 20.01 -13.25 -4.80
C SER A 185 19.22 -12.09 -5.43
N LYS A 186 19.05 -10.99 -4.69
CA LYS A 186 18.48 -9.72 -5.18
C LYS A 186 19.49 -8.60 -5.00
N ASP A 187 19.43 -7.60 -5.85
CA ASP A 187 20.23 -6.39 -5.67
C ASP A 187 19.74 -5.61 -4.45
N ILE A 188 20.65 -4.94 -3.75
CA ILE A 188 20.30 -4.17 -2.54
C ILE A 188 20.58 -2.69 -2.80
N ILE A 189 19.53 -1.89 -2.70
CA ILE A 189 19.58 -0.44 -2.75
C ILE A 189 19.65 0.08 -1.31
N ILE A 190 20.66 0.89 -1.03
CA ILE A 190 20.78 1.65 0.21
C ILE A 190 20.41 3.09 -0.10
N LEU A 191 19.44 3.67 0.61
CA LEU A 191 18.93 5.02 0.38
C LEU A 191 18.95 5.85 1.67
N VAL A 192 19.60 7.01 1.64
CA VAL A 192 19.52 8.00 2.72
C VAL A 192 18.86 9.26 2.17
N THR A 193 17.69 9.59 2.70
CA THR A 193 16.85 10.68 2.20
C THR A 193 17.02 11.95 3.02
N ASP A 194 17.06 13.07 2.30
CA ASP A 194 16.90 14.39 2.89
C ASP A 194 15.40 14.70 2.98
N ASP A 195 14.97 15.33 4.07
CA ASP A 195 13.55 15.62 4.34
C ASP A 195 12.58 14.41 4.23
N GLY A 196 13.08 13.19 4.48
CA GLY A 196 12.31 11.94 4.59
C GLY A 196 11.33 11.69 3.44
N LEU A 197 10.07 12.11 3.63
CA LEU A 197 8.98 11.97 2.67
C LEU A 197 9.32 12.66 1.33
N ALA A 198 9.81 13.90 1.35
CA ALA A 198 10.06 14.65 0.12
C ALA A 198 11.21 14.04 -0.69
N GLY A 199 12.30 13.66 0.00
CA GLY A 199 13.42 12.96 -0.61
C GLY A 199 13.02 11.59 -1.16
N THR A 200 12.24 10.82 -0.42
CA THR A 200 11.74 9.50 -0.87
C THR A 200 10.85 9.61 -2.10
N GLN A 201 9.91 10.57 -2.09
CA GLN A 201 9.05 10.90 -3.22
C GLN A 201 9.90 11.20 -4.47
N ALA A 202 10.80 12.18 -4.38
CA ALA A 202 11.63 12.60 -5.51
C ALA A 202 12.58 11.49 -6.02
N TRP A 203 13.05 10.60 -5.15
CA TRP A 203 13.86 9.45 -5.54
C TRP A 203 13.03 8.42 -6.33
N LEU A 204 11.86 8.06 -5.83
CA LEU A 204 10.97 7.11 -6.49
C LEU A 204 10.47 7.62 -7.85
N ASP A 205 10.09 8.91 -7.94
CA ASP A 205 9.59 9.53 -9.17
C ASP A 205 10.62 9.39 -10.32
N VAL A 206 11.92 9.54 -10.01
CA VAL A 206 13.03 9.38 -10.97
C VAL A 206 13.44 7.91 -11.18
N TYR A 207 13.27 7.04 -10.18
CA TYR A 207 13.49 5.60 -10.31
C TYR A 207 12.50 4.98 -11.31
N HIS A 208 11.22 5.31 -11.16
CA HIS A 208 10.14 4.84 -12.04
C HIS A 208 10.00 5.66 -13.34
N GLY A 209 10.48 6.91 -13.37
CA GLY A 209 10.49 7.77 -14.56
C GLY A 209 9.17 8.49 -14.81
N GLU A 210 8.51 8.97 -13.75
CA GLU A 210 7.28 9.76 -13.84
C GLU A 210 7.53 11.14 -14.49
N GLN A 211 6.46 11.76 -15.03
CA GLN A 211 6.59 13.02 -15.76
C GLN A 211 7.06 14.15 -14.84
N GLY A 212 8.19 14.77 -15.20
CA GLY A 212 9.00 15.63 -14.32
C GLY A 212 10.40 15.07 -14.08
N SER A 213 10.57 13.75 -14.15
CA SER A 213 11.88 13.07 -14.04
C SER A 213 12.91 13.53 -15.09
N HIS A 214 12.48 14.07 -16.24
CA HIS A 214 13.37 14.52 -17.31
C HIS A 214 14.25 15.71 -16.94
N MET A 215 13.96 16.42 -15.84
CA MET A 215 14.83 17.50 -15.33
C MET A 215 15.98 16.98 -14.45
N TYR A 216 15.97 15.70 -14.10
CA TYR A 216 17.00 15.05 -13.27
C TYR A 216 17.96 14.21 -14.13
N PRO A 217 19.25 14.11 -13.75
CA PRO A 217 20.23 13.31 -14.48
C PRO A 217 19.86 11.82 -14.46
N VAL A 218 20.29 11.08 -15.49
CA VAL A 218 20.08 9.63 -15.57
C VAL A 218 20.74 8.94 -14.38
N MET A 219 19.91 8.40 -13.50
CA MET A 219 20.35 7.74 -12.27
C MET A 219 20.64 6.25 -12.49
N PRO A 220 21.60 5.65 -11.76
CA PRO A 220 21.75 4.20 -11.69
C PRO A 220 20.45 3.56 -11.19
N ARG A 221 20.02 2.48 -11.84
CA ARG A 221 18.85 1.68 -11.46
C ARG A 221 19.26 0.24 -11.18
N ALA A 222 18.48 -0.44 -10.35
CA ALA A 222 18.52 -1.88 -10.18
C ALA A 222 17.27 -2.51 -10.82
N GLY A 223 17.02 -3.78 -10.53
CA GLY A 223 15.78 -4.45 -10.89
C GLY A 223 14.53 -3.90 -10.23
N ALA A 224 13.38 -4.51 -10.52
CA ALA A 224 12.10 -4.19 -9.88
C ALA A 224 12.22 -4.30 -8.36
N ILE A 225 11.85 -3.23 -7.65
CA ILE A 225 11.89 -3.21 -6.18
C ILE A 225 10.74 -4.09 -5.69
N GLN A 226 11.04 -5.16 -4.95
CA GLN A 226 10.00 -6.02 -4.38
C GLN A 226 9.51 -5.52 -3.02
N ALA A 227 10.43 -5.06 -2.17
CA ALA A 227 10.13 -4.62 -0.82
C ALA A 227 11.09 -3.51 -0.36
N ALA A 228 10.59 -2.65 0.54
CA ALA A 228 11.39 -1.63 1.19
C ALA A 228 11.25 -1.68 2.72
N VAL A 229 12.36 -1.51 3.44
CA VAL A 229 12.38 -1.39 4.90
C VAL A 229 13.06 -0.07 5.25
N ASN A 230 12.33 0.83 5.90
CA ASN A 230 12.85 2.10 6.38
C ASN A 230 13.27 1.99 7.85
N LEU A 231 14.39 2.60 8.21
CA LEU A 231 14.93 2.62 9.57
C LEU A 231 14.77 4.01 10.19
N ASP A 232 13.98 4.11 11.25
CA ASP A 232 13.75 5.35 11.99
C ASP A 232 14.10 5.14 13.48
N PHE A 233 15.38 5.26 13.80
CA PHE A 233 15.92 5.11 15.15
C PHE A 233 16.46 6.48 15.61
N PRO A 234 15.61 7.31 16.23
CA PRO A 234 15.98 8.67 16.63
C PRO A 234 17.02 8.70 17.76
N GLY A 235 17.88 9.71 17.72
CA GLY A 235 18.89 9.98 18.76
C GLY A 235 20.02 8.95 18.84
N THR A 236 20.76 8.97 19.95
CA THR A 236 21.91 8.11 20.23
C THR A 236 21.66 7.05 21.32
N SER A 237 20.55 7.17 22.05
CA SER A 237 20.18 6.27 23.16
C SER A 237 19.74 4.88 22.69
N GLU A 238 19.61 3.95 23.64
CA GLU A 238 18.92 2.68 23.41
C GLU A 238 17.38 2.85 23.44
N TYR A 239 16.67 1.78 23.06
CA TYR A 239 15.22 1.77 22.82
C TYR A 239 14.50 0.77 23.72
N ASP A 240 13.27 1.06 24.14
CA ASP A 240 12.43 0.15 24.94
C ASP A 240 11.65 -0.84 24.05
N SER A 241 11.11 -0.37 22.92
CA SER A 241 10.31 -1.19 22.00
C SER A 241 10.49 -0.79 20.52
N LEU A 242 10.13 -1.70 19.61
CA LEU A 242 10.13 -1.51 18.17
C LEU A 242 8.71 -1.24 17.69
N GLY A 243 8.42 0.00 17.33
CA GLY A 243 7.18 0.38 16.65
C GLY A 243 7.23 0.00 15.18
N ILE A 244 6.18 -0.63 14.66
CA ILE A 244 6.03 -0.91 13.23
C ILE A 244 4.96 0.01 12.65
N PHE A 245 5.36 0.83 11.67
CA PHE A 245 4.50 1.71 10.89
C PHE A 245 4.36 1.15 9.47
N PHE A 246 3.14 1.14 8.93
CA PHE A 246 2.84 0.43 7.68
C PHE A 246 1.74 1.08 6.82
N GLU A 247 1.11 2.14 7.30
CA GLU A 247 0.06 2.89 6.61
C GLU A 247 0.64 3.80 5.51
N GLY A 248 0.03 3.76 4.33
CA GLY A 248 0.38 4.63 3.20
C GLY A 248 -0.66 5.69 2.88
N VAL A 249 -0.37 6.39 1.78
CA VAL A 249 -1.26 7.38 1.20
C VAL A 249 -2.65 6.77 0.96
N ASN A 250 -3.70 7.52 1.30
CA ASN A 250 -5.10 7.10 1.20
C ASN A 250 -5.46 5.83 2.00
N GLY A 251 -4.69 5.48 3.04
CA GLY A 251 -4.94 4.29 3.86
C GLY A 251 -4.60 2.96 3.18
N GLN A 252 -3.79 2.99 2.11
CA GLN A 252 -3.23 1.77 1.53
C GLN A 252 -2.34 1.05 2.56
N LEU A 253 -2.36 -0.28 2.59
CA LEU A 253 -1.53 -1.11 3.46
C LEU A 253 -0.62 -2.02 2.60
N PRO A 254 0.57 -2.40 3.10
CA PRO A 254 1.37 -3.46 2.52
C PRO A 254 0.67 -4.80 2.68
N ASN A 255 1.24 -5.82 2.05
CA ASN A 255 0.88 -7.19 2.33
C ASN A 255 1.16 -7.57 3.80
N LEU A 256 0.17 -8.15 4.48
CA LEU A 256 0.24 -8.55 5.89
C LEU A 256 1.42 -9.50 6.20
N ASP A 257 1.87 -10.31 5.23
CA ASP A 257 3.00 -11.22 5.44
C ASP A 257 4.34 -10.47 5.68
N LEU A 258 4.50 -9.24 5.15
CA LEU A 258 5.67 -8.41 5.44
C LEU A 258 5.71 -8.01 6.92
N VAL A 259 4.56 -7.56 7.46
CA VAL A 259 4.41 -7.21 8.87
C VAL A 259 4.63 -8.44 9.75
N ASN A 260 3.96 -9.56 9.44
CA ASN A 260 4.08 -10.81 10.21
C ASN A 260 5.51 -11.36 10.22
N THR A 261 6.24 -11.25 9.10
CA THR A 261 7.64 -11.63 8.99
C THR A 261 8.49 -10.83 9.98
N VAL A 262 8.33 -9.51 10.00
CA VAL A 262 9.11 -8.61 10.86
C VAL A 262 8.76 -8.79 12.34
N VAL A 263 7.47 -8.88 12.70
CA VAL A 263 7.04 -9.19 14.07
C VAL A 263 7.67 -10.50 14.56
N ARG A 264 7.63 -11.54 13.73
CA ARG A 264 8.19 -12.86 14.06
C ARG A 264 9.71 -12.85 14.17
N VAL A 265 10.42 -12.16 13.28
CA VAL A 265 11.87 -11.98 13.36
C VAL A 265 12.29 -11.19 14.60
N ALA A 266 11.58 -10.09 14.91
CA ALA A 266 11.84 -9.27 16.08
C ALA A 266 11.68 -10.09 17.37
N ARG A 267 10.59 -10.86 17.50
CA ARG A 267 10.31 -11.68 18.68
C ARG A 267 11.21 -12.91 18.81
N VAL A 268 11.39 -13.69 17.74
CA VAL A 268 12.09 -14.98 17.78
C VAL A 268 13.61 -14.85 17.64
N THR A 269 14.09 -14.09 16.65
CA THR A 269 15.53 -13.95 16.37
C THR A 269 16.17 -12.89 17.25
N SER A 270 15.56 -11.70 17.32
CA SER A 270 16.19 -10.52 17.94
C SER A 270 15.78 -10.30 19.39
N GLN A 271 14.72 -10.97 19.85
CA GLN A 271 14.13 -10.84 21.18
C GLN A 271 13.79 -9.38 21.54
N ILE A 272 13.28 -8.61 20.58
CA ILE A 272 12.88 -7.20 20.76
C ILE A 272 11.38 -7.15 21.09
N PRO A 273 10.95 -6.39 22.12
CA PRO A 273 9.54 -6.07 22.33
C PRO A 273 9.02 -5.25 21.14
N VAL A 274 7.97 -5.73 20.48
CA VAL A 274 7.33 -5.03 19.36
C VAL A 274 6.12 -4.27 19.85
N THR A 275 5.78 -3.16 19.21
CA THR A 275 4.53 -2.42 19.38
C THR A 275 3.89 -2.16 18.02
N LEU A 276 2.56 -2.14 17.98
CA LEU A 276 1.86 -1.55 16.84
C LEU A 276 2.03 -0.04 16.97
N HIS A 277 2.70 0.58 15.99
CA HIS A 277 3.03 2.00 16.03
C HIS A 277 3.81 2.34 17.33
N ASP A 278 3.62 3.54 17.87
CA ASP A 278 4.27 4.13 19.04
C ASP A 278 3.53 3.90 20.38
N VAL A 279 2.57 2.96 20.46
CA VAL A 279 1.87 2.71 21.74
C VAL A 279 2.82 2.08 22.76
N PRO A 280 3.01 2.67 23.95
CA PRO A 280 3.81 2.04 25.00
C PRO A 280 3.17 0.72 25.45
N GLU A 281 3.93 -0.38 25.45
CA GLU A 281 3.41 -1.70 25.86
C GLU A 281 2.80 -1.68 27.27
N ALA A 282 3.37 -0.89 28.19
CA ALA A 282 2.85 -0.70 29.54
C ALA A 282 1.43 -0.08 29.56
N ALA A 283 1.10 0.82 28.63
CA ALA A 283 -0.23 1.41 28.54
C ALA A 283 -1.27 0.36 28.08
N LEU A 284 -0.91 -0.47 27.11
CA LEU A 284 -1.77 -1.56 26.63
C LEU A 284 -1.97 -2.65 27.68
N ARG A 285 -0.90 -3.05 28.39
CA ARG A 285 -1.01 -3.98 29.51
C ARG A 285 -1.88 -3.43 30.63
N GLY A 286 -1.74 -2.14 30.98
CA GLY A 286 -2.62 -1.48 31.95
C GLY A 286 -4.10 -1.53 31.57
N VAL A 287 -4.43 -1.33 30.28
CA VAL A 287 -5.79 -1.51 29.76
C VAL A 287 -6.24 -2.97 29.81
N ALA A 288 -5.38 -3.92 29.43
CA ALA A 288 -5.69 -5.34 29.44
C ALA A 288 -5.94 -5.88 30.87
N GLU A 289 -5.13 -5.46 31.84
CA GLU A 289 -5.21 -5.86 33.24
C GLU A 289 -6.42 -5.23 33.96
N SER A 290 -6.81 -4.00 33.60
CA SER A 290 -7.93 -3.30 34.24
C SER A 290 -9.29 -3.56 33.59
N LEU A 291 -9.34 -3.77 32.27
CA LEU A 291 -10.59 -3.85 31.49
C LEU A 291 -10.73 -5.17 30.68
N GLY A 292 -9.67 -5.95 30.50
CA GLY A 292 -9.68 -7.23 29.79
C GLY A 292 -9.19 -7.19 28.33
N SER A 293 -8.95 -8.37 27.74
CA SER A 293 -8.35 -8.55 26.40
C SER A 293 -9.14 -7.85 25.28
N TYR A 294 -10.47 -7.84 25.38
CA TYR A 294 -11.36 -7.16 24.44
C TYR A 294 -11.07 -5.65 24.34
N PHE A 295 -10.90 -4.95 25.48
CA PHE A 295 -10.66 -3.50 25.47
C PHE A 295 -9.24 -3.15 25.01
N ALA A 296 -8.25 -4.00 25.32
CA ALA A 296 -6.90 -3.86 24.76
C ALA A 296 -6.91 -4.04 23.23
N SER A 297 -7.59 -5.08 22.73
CA SER A 297 -7.78 -5.31 21.29
C SER A 297 -8.51 -4.17 20.59
N LEU A 298 -9.59 -3.65 21.20
CA LEU A 298 -10.32 -2.49 20.68
C LEU A 298 -9.46 -1.23 20.66
N SER A 299 -8.67 -0.99 21.72
CA SER A 299 -7.73 0.12 21.81
C SER A 299 -6.69 0.08 20.69
N ASN A 300 -6.05 -1.09 20.48
CA ASN A 300 -5.11 -1.33 19.37
C ASN A 300 -5.74 -1.07 18.00
N MET A 301 -6.94 -1.62 17.75
CA MET A 301 -7.66 -1.42 16.50
C MET A 301 -7.95 0.07 16.26
N LEU A 302 -8.51 0.77 17.25
CA LEU A 302 -8.82 2.20 17.14
C LEU A 302 -7.57 3.07 16.96
N TYR A 303 -6.47 2.71 17.63
CA TYR A 303 -5.19 3.42 17.51
C TYR A 303 -4.55 3.24 16.12
N THR A 304 -4.54 2.01 15.60
CA THR A 304 -4.11 1.71 14.22
C THR A 304 -5.02 2.40 13.20
N MET A 305 -6.34 2.37 13.42
CA MET A 305 -7.33 3.06 12.59
C MET A 305 -7.11 4.57 12.57
N ARG A 306 -6.72 5.21 13.68
CA ARG A 306 -6.43 6.65 13.73
C ARG A 306 -5.37 7.05 12.71
N TYR A 307 -4.30 6.26 12.59
CA TYR A 307 -3.24 6.53 11.62
C TYR A 307 -3.71 6.33 10.17
N GLN A 308 -4.47 5.28 9.90
CA GLN A 308 -5.05 5.04 8.56
C GLN A 308 -6.11 6.10 8.18
N ALA A 309 -6.90 6.58 9.14
CA ALA A 309 -8.03 7.49 8.92
C ALA A 309 -7.63 8.90 8.45
N LEU A 310 -6.38 9.31 8.66
CA LEU A 310 -5.84 10.57 8.12
C LEU A 310 -5.47 10.45 6.62
N GLY A 311 -5.29 9.23 6.09
CA GLY A 311 -4.88 9.00 4.71
C GLY A 311 -3.48 9.52 4.37
N HIS A 312 -2.68 9.90 5.37
CA HIS A 312 -1.33 10.42 5.21
C HIS A 312 -0.27 9.35 5.53
N PRO A 313 0.83 9.28 4.77
CA PRO A 313 1.95 8.42 5.11
C PRO A 313 2.62 8.96 6.38
N THR A 314 2.81 8.11 7.39
CA THR A 314 3.42 8.49 8.69
C THR A 314 4.93 8.28 8.74
N GLY A 315 5.49 7.83 7.62
CA GLY A 315 6.90 7.59 7.37
C GLY A 315 7.09 7.22 5.89
N ASP A 316 8.35 7.18 5.46
CA ASP A 316 8.74 7.03 4.04
C ASP A 316 8.13 5.81 3.35
N HIS A 317 7.92 4.72 4.10
CA HIS A 317 7.29 3.49 3.64
C HIS A 317 5.96 3.73 2.91
N GLY A 318 5.16 4.70 3.35
CA GLY A 318 3.84 4.95 2.79
C GLY A 318 3.86 5.45 1.34
N LEU A 319 4.99 5.97 0.87
CA LEU A 319 5.20 6.46 -0.49
C LEU A 319 5.59 5.35 -1.47
N TYR A 320 6.11 4.22 -1.00
CA TYR A 320 6.44 3.05 -1.82
C TYR A 320 5.19 2.29 -2.26
N LEU A 321 4.15 2.26 -1.42
CA LEU A 321 2.92 1.51 -1.66
C LEU A 321 2.19 1.95 -2.94
N ARG A 322 2.30 3.23 -3.36
CA ARG A 322 1.71 3.72 -4.62
C ARG A 322 2.29 3.00 -5.86
N TYR A 323 3.56 2.61 -5.81
CA TYR A 323 4.25 1.85 -6.86
C TYR A 323 4.10 0.33 -6.75
N LYS A 324 3.24 -0.16 -5.86
CA LYS A 324 3.10 -1.60 -5.54
C LYS A 324 4.39 -2.23 -4.99
N ILE A 325 5.18 -1.42 -4.29
CA ILE A 325 6.32 -1.88 -3.49
C ILE A 325 5.84 -1.99 -2.05
N ASP A 326 5.80 -3.20 -1.49
CA ASP A 326 5.41 -3.42 -0.10
C ASP A 326 6.49 -2.89 0.85
N ALA A 327 6.11 -2.01 1.77
CA ALA A 327 7.06 -1.30 2.62
C ALA A 327 6.56 -1.07 4.04
N ILE A 328 7.51 -1.00 4.98
CA ILE A 328 7.27 -0.65 6.39
C ILE A 328 8.38 0.27 6.92
N THR A 329 8.08 1.05 7.96
CA THR A 329 9.08 1.77 8.76
C THR A 329 9.24 1.10 10.13
N LEU A 330 10.49 0.80 10.48
CA LEU A 330 10.92 0.28 11.77
C LEU A 330 11.32 1.46 12.66
N TYR A 331 10.49 1.77 13.66
CA TYR A 331 10.70 2.88 14.56
C TYR A 331 11.23 2.44 15.93
N GLY A 332 12.29 3.08 16.42
CA GLY A 332 12.82 2.87 17.76
C GLY A 332 12.13 3.74 18.80
N VAL A 333 11.25 3.16 19.63
CA VAL A 333 10.62 3.88 20.75
C VAL A 333 11.70 4.15 21.82
N PRO A 334 12.04 5.42 22.11
CA PRO A 334 13.14 5.75 23.01
C PRO A 334 12.96 5.18 24.41
N ALA A 335 14.06 4.74 25.02
CA ALA A 335 14.01 4.20 26.37
C ALA A 335 13.57 5.25 27.40
N THR A 336 12.52 4.94 28.15
CA THR A 336 12.03 5.76 29.28
C THR A 336 12.35 5.08 30.61
N SER A 337 12.10 3.77 30.72
CA SER A 337 12.55 2.93 31.83
C SER A 337 12.24 1.45 31.58
N GLY A 338 13.26 0.62 31.37
CA GLY A 338 13.02 -0.79 31.11
C GLY A 338 14.24 -1.61 30.70
N ALA A 339 13.96 -2.76 30.10
CA ALA A 339 14.94 -3.60 29.45
C ALA A 339 15.15 -3.10 28.01
N THR A 340 16.28 -2.44 27.77
CA THR A 340 16.57 -1.75 26.52
C THR A 340 17.20 -2.66 25.46
N PHE A 341 17.19 -2.20 24.20
CA PHE A 341 17.99 -2.77 23.13
C PHE A 341 18.74 -1.72 22.30
N GLY A 342 19.93 -2.11 21.86
CA GLY A 342 20.78 -1.33 20.95
C GLY A 342 21.17 -2.11 19.69
N PHE A 343 22.23 -1.64 19.02
CA PHE A 343 22.60 -2.04 17.65
C PHE A 343 22.69 -3.54 17.38
N HIS A 344 23.07 -4.39 18.34
CA HIS A 344 23.16 -5.85 18.14
C HIS A 344 21.82 -6.45 17.71
N ARG A 345 20.75 -6.16 18.46
CA ARG A 345 19.43 -6.74 18.21
C ARG A 345 18.80 -6.13 16.96
N ILE A 346 19.05 -4.85 16.69
CA ILE A 346 18.52 -4.16 15.50
C ILE A 346 19.20 -4.65 14.22
N GLY A 347 20.53 -4.79 14.21
CA GLY A 347 21.24 -5.36 13.05
C GLY A 347 20.85 -6.83 12.80
N ALA A 348 20.59 -7.60 13.85
CA ALA A 348 20.05 -8.96 13.75
C ALA A 348 18.63 -9.01 13.15
N LEU A 349 17.77 -8.06 13.53
CA LEU A 349 16.43 -7.88 12.99
C LEU A 349 16.48 -7.53 11.50
N ILE A 350 17.33 -6.58 11.11
CA ILE A 350 17.48 -6.15 9.71
C ILE A 350 18.04 -7.30 8.87
N GLU A 351 19.11 -7.99 9.32
CA GLU A 351 19.64 -9.14 8.57
C GLU A 351 18.57 -10.22 8.37
N SER A 352 17.93 -10.68 9.45
CA SER A 352 16.97 -11.78 9.37
C SER A 352 15.68 -11.41 8.60
N THR A 353 15.27 -10.14 8.62
CA THR A 353 14.22 -9.61 7.73
C THR A 353 14.68 -9.65 6.27
N PHE A 354 15.85 -9.10 5.93
CA PHE A 354 16.37 -9.10 4.55
C PHE A 354 16.64 -10.51 4.03
N ARG A 355 17.04 -11.46 4.89
CA ARG A 355 17.14 -12.88 4.55
C ARG A 355 15.79 -13.47 4.11
N SER A 356 14.73 -13.10 4.82
CA SER A 356 13.37 -13.57 4.53
C SER A 356 12.87 -12.98 3.20
N LEU A 357 13.05 -11.67 3.00
CA LEU A 357 12.70 -10.97 1.76
C LEU A 357 13.54 -11.43 0.55
N ASN A 358 14.81 -11.77 0.75
CA ASN A 358 15.68 -12.25 -0.32
C ASN A 358 15.20 -13.59 -0.94
N ASN A 359 14.52 -14.42 -0.14
CA ASN A 359 13.99 -15.72 -0.57
C ASN A 359 12.67 -15.61 -1.36
N LEU A 360 12.01 -14.45 -1.34
CA LEU A 360 10.75 -14.22 -2.05
C LEU A 360 10.95 -14.44 -3.56
N LEU A 361 10.07 -15.20 -4.22
CA LEU A 361 10.23 -15.57 -5.64
C LEU A 361 9.41 -14.70 -6.61
N GLU A 362 8.43 -13.98 -6.09
CA GLU A 362 7.49 -13.13 -6.83
C GLU A 362 6.93 -12.07 -5.89
N HIS A 363 6.36 -10.98 -6.41
CA HIS A 363 5.75 -9.93 -5.56
C HIS A 363 4.71 -10.52 -4.59
N PHE A 364 4.58 -9.93 -3.40
CA PHE A 364 3.61 -10.39 -2.40
C PHE A 364 2.20 -10.40 -2.98
N HIS A 365 1.50 -11.53 -2.87
CA HIS A 365 0.16 -11.70 -3.44
C HIS A 365 -0.74 -12.69 -2.68
N GLN A 366 -0.19 -13.57 -1.84
CA GLN A 366 -0.96 -14.63 -1.17
C GLN A 366 -1.75 -14.15 0.05
N SER A 367 -1.22 -13.18 0.79
CA SER A 367 -1.79 -12.70 2.06
C SER A 367 -2.48 -11.33 1.91
N PHE A 368 -3.13 -10.85 2.98
CA PHE A 368 -4.11 -9.77 2.92
C PHE A 368 -3.49 -8.37 2.77
N PHE A 369 -4.11 -7.53 1.94
CA PHE A 369 -3.84 -6.07 1.85
C PHE A 369 -4.88 -5.21 2.57
N PHE A 370 -5.91 -5.83 3.16
CA PHE A 370 -7.03 -5.17 3.82
C PHE A 370 -7.31 -5.88 5.15
N TYR A 371 -6.78 -5.30 6.22
CA TYR A 371 -6.82 -5.88 7.56
C TYR A 371 -6.75 -4.79 8.64
N PHE A 372 -7.28 -5.11 9.82
CA PHE A 372 -6.97 -4.38 11.05
C PHE A 372 -6.17 -5.28 11.98
N LEU A 373 -5.14 -4.75 12.63
CA LEU A 373 -4.40 -5.46 13.67
C LEU A 373 -5.08 -5.17 15.02
N SER A 374 -5.54 -6.22 15.69
CA SER A 374 -6.06 -6.13 17.07
C SER A 374 -4.97 -6.40 18.09
N ASP A 375 -3.92 -7.13 17.69
CA ASP A 375 -2.68 -7.28 18.43
C ASP A 375 -1.54 -7.54 17.43
N GLN A 376 -0.30 -7.54 17.90
CA GLN A 376 0.91 -7.79 17.10
C GLN A 376 0.86 -9.13 16.35
N GLU A 377 0.17 -10.12 16.93
CA GLU A 377 0.01 -11.47 16.39
C GLU A 377 -1.47 -11.80 16.09
N ARG A 378 -2.38 -10.80 16.05
CA ARG A 378 -3.82 -11.03 15.78
C ARG A 378 -4.42 -9.97 14.84
N TYR A 379 -5.16 -10.42 13.83
CA TYR A 379 -5.74 -9.56 12.79
C TYR A 379 -7.22 -9.86 12.50
N VAL A 380 -7.92 -8.86 11.98
CA VAL A 380 -9.29 -8.93 11.48
C VAL A 380 -9.25 -8.69 9.97
N SER A 381 -9.60 -9.71 9.18
CA SER A 381 -9.58 -9.62 7.71
C SER A 381 -10.78 -8.85 7.15
N ILE A 382 -10.63 -8.33 5.92
CA ILE A 382 -11.71 -7.70 5.13
C ILE A 382 -13.04 -8.47 5.15
N GLY A 383 -13.00 -9.80 5.11
CA GLY A 383 -14.22 -10.64 5.14
C GLY A 383 -15.03 -10.54 6.43
N MET A 384 -14.44 -10.06 7.53
CA MET A 384 -15.10 -9.95 8.84
C MET A 384 -15.73 -8.56 9.05
N TYR A 385 -15.11 -7.49 8.57
CA TYR A 385 -15.57 -6.11 8.78
C TYR A 385 -16.36 -5.51 7.61
N MET A 386 -16.23 -6.04 6.38
CA MET A 386 -17.07 -5.57 5.26
C MET A 386 -18.56 -5.89 5.42
N PRO A 387 -19.00 -7.06 5.95
CA PRO A 387 -20.42 -7.32 6.16
C PRO A 387 -21.17 -6.25 6.97
N PRO A 388 -20.71 -5.79 8.16
CA PRO A 388 -21.41 -4.72 8.88
C PRO A 388 -21.40 -3.38 8.13
N VAL A 389 -20.33 -3.02 7.42
CA VAL A 389 -20.29 -1.83 6.56
C VAL A 389 -21.37 -1.90 5.46
N ILE A 390 -21.56 -3.07 4.86
CA ILE A 390 -22.64 -3.31 3.88
C ILE A 390 -24.02 -3.21 4.54
N LEU A 391 -24.21 -3.70 5.77
CA LEU A 391 -25.48 -3.57 6.50
C LEU A 391 -25.85 -2.08 6.75
N PHE A 392 -24.88 -1.24 7.12
CA PHE A 392 -25.08 0.22 7.22
C PHE A 392 -25.37 0.88 5.89
N ALA A 393 -24.68 0.49 4.80
CA ALA A 393 -25.00 1.00 3.47
C ALA A 393 -26.42 0.61 3.05
N CYS A 394 -26.84 -0.64 3.32
CA CYS A 394 -28.19 -1.12 3.06
C CYS A 394 -29.26 -0.35 3.87
N SER A 395 -29.02 -0.04 5.14
CA SER A 395 -29.98 0.72 5.95
C SER A 395 -30.25 2.10 5.34
N LEU A 396 -29.19 2.84 4.97
CA LEU A 396 -29.28 4.14 4.30
C LEU A 396 -29.98 4.05 2.92
N VAL A 397 -29.64 3.05 2.11
CA VAL A 397 -30.28 2.82 0.80
C VAL A 397 -31.78 2.54 0.97
N PHE A 398 -32.16 1.71 1.93
CA PHE A 398 -33.57 1.38 2.15
C PHE A 398 -34.39 2.60 2.61
N ASP A 399 -33.87 3.44 3.51
CA ASP A 399 -34.55 4.67 3.90
C ASP A 399 -34.68 5.67 2.74
N SER A 400 -33.64 5.79 1.89
CA SER A 400 -33.71 6.61 0.68
C SER A 400 -34.83 6.15 -0.29
N LEU A 401 -35.05 4.84 -0.41
CA LEU A 401 -36.10 4.25 -1.25
C LEU A 401 -37.50 4.50 -0.68
N VAL A 402 -37.67 4.54 0.65
CA VAL A 402 -38.93 4.95 1.29
C VAL A 402 -39.22 6.42 1.04
N LEU A 403 -38.21 7.28 1.20
CA LEU A 403 -38.35 8.71 0.96
C LEU A 403 -38.76 8.97 -0.50
N TRP A 404 -38.05 8.36 -1.46
CA TRP A 404 -38.43 8.39 -2.87
C TRP A 404 -39.85 7.88 -3.09
N GLY A 405 -40.16 6.67 -2.62
CA GLY A 405 -41.46 6.03 -2.82
C GLY A 405 -42.63 6.89 -2.31
N SER A 406 -42.49 7.47 -1.12
CA SER A 406 -43.50 8.34 -0.52
C SER A 406 -43.74 9.63 -1.32
N SER A 407 -42.71 10.19 -1.97
CA SER A 407 -42.83 11.35 -2.86
C SER A 407 -43.57 11.11 -4.18
N THR A 408 -43.85 9.83 -4.52
CA THR A 408 -44.48 9.45 -5.80
C THR A 408 -45.97 9.14 -5.72
N ILE A 409 -46.57 9.13 -4.52
CA ILE A 409 -48.02 8.96 -4.38
C ILE A 409 -48.70 10.30 -4.67
N PRO A 410 -49.58 10.40 -5.68
CA PRO A 410 -50.39 11.61 -5.84
C PRO A 410 -51.37 11.71 -4.67
N VAL A 411 -51.26 12.79 -3.90
CA VAL A 411 -52.33 13.19 -2.98
C VAL A 411 -53.57 13.40 -3.82
N ALA A 412 -54.64 12.66 -3.54
CA ALA A 412 -55.95 12.93 -4.14
C ALA A 412 -56.37 14.33 -3.69
N THR A 413 -56.42 15.28 -4.63
CA THR A 413 -56.82 16.65 -4.37
C THR A 413 -58.24 16.69 -3.85
N GLY A 414 -58.38 17.04 -2.56
CA GLY A 414 -59.64 17.44 -1.93
C GLY A 414 -60.74 16.39 -1.93
N SER A 415 -61.06 15.86 -0.75
CA SER A 415 -62.43 15.45 -0.46
C SER A 415 -63.32 16.70 -0.42
N SER A 416 -63.79 17.17 -1.59
CA SER A 416 -64.96 18.06 -1.63
C SER A 416 -66.16 17.27 -1.11
N ASN A 417 -66.74 17.71 0.02
CA ASN A 417 -67.98 17.12 0.52
C ASN A 417 -69.06 17.17 -0.59
N PRO A 418 -69.82 16.10 -0.85
CA PRO A 418 -70.72 16.04 -2.00
C PRO A 418 -71.94 16.99 -1.97
N GLU A 419 -72.09 17.82 -0.93
CA GLU A 419 -73.31 18.60 -0.66
C GLU A 419 -73.19 20.12 -0.86
N GLN A 420 -72.00 20.65 -1.16
CA GLN A 420 -71.79 22.11 -1.32
C GLN A 420 -70.99 22.49 -2.57
N ASP A 421 -71.40 22.01 -3.74
CA ASP A 421 -71.22 22.77 -4.98
C ASP A 421 -72.23 22.32 -6.04
N LYS A 422 -73.20 23.18 -6.40
CA LYS A 422 -74.19 22.91 -7.46
C LYS A 422 -73.98 23.73 -8.73
N ASP A 423 -73.07 24.71 -8.72
CA ASP A 423 -72.86 25.64 -9.84
C ASP A 423 -71.42 25.64 -10.40
N ALA A 424 -70.49 24.86 -9.83
CA ALA A 424 -69.18 24.65 -10.44
C ALA A 424 -69.26 23.86 -11.76
N ARG A 425 -68.75 24.47 -12.84
CA ARG A 425 -68.47 23.77 -14.11
C ARG A 425 -67.59 22.55 -13.85
N PRO A 426 -67.80 21.41 -14.55
CA PRO A 426 -67.07 20.17 -14.29
C PRO A 426 -65.56 20.37 -14.50
N GLN A 427 -64.82 20.48 -13.40
CA GLN A 427 -63.37 20.61 -13.43
C GLN A 427 -62.78 19.31 -13.98
N VAL A 428 -62.25 19.36 -15.20
CA VAL A 428 -61.53 18.22 -15.78
C VAL A 428 -60.27 18.02 -14.95
N PRO A 429 -60.09 16.87 -14.27
CA PRO A 429 -58.90 16.66 -13.45
C PRO A 429 -57.66 16.73 -14.33
N PHE A 430 -56.71 17.59 -13.95
CA PHE A 430 -55.47 17.77 -14.70
C PHE A 430 -54.76 16.42 -14.90
N PRO A 431 -54.18 16.14 -16.09
CA PRO A 431 -53.52 14.87 -16.38
C PRO A 431 -52.19 14.68 -15.61
N TYR A 432 -51.80 15.67 -14.79
CA TYR A 432 -50.64 15.66 -13.92
C TYR A 432 -51.07 16.02 -12.49
N SER A 433 -50.52 15.32 -11.48
CA SER A 433 -50.74 15.68 -10.08
C SER A 433 -49.75 16.77 -9.65
N THR A 434 -50.25 17.94 -9.27
CA THR A 434 -49.45 19.04 -8.70
C THR A 434 -49.16 18.78 -7.21
N SER A 435 -48.47 17.69 -6.90
CA SER A 435 -47.95 17.46 -5.55
C SER A 435 -46.68 18.29 -5.36
N ARG A 436 -46.70 19.25 -4.42
CA ARG A 436 -45.47 19.91 -3.96
C ARG A 436 -44.60 18.85 -3.29
N ARG A 437 -43.47 18.52 -3.91
CA ARG A 437 -42.47 17.64 -3.29
C ARG A 437 -41.71 18.45 -2.24
N GLU A 438 -41.79 18.02 -0.98
CA GLU A 438 -40.92 18.51 0.09
C GLU A 438 -39.51 17.95 -0.10
N LEU A 439 -38.79 18.53 -1.06
CA LEU A 439 -37.39 18.17 -1.34
C LEU A 439 -36.42 18.80 -0.34
N ALA A 440 -36.87 19.77 0.47
CA ALA A 440 -36.06 20.46 1.48
C ALA A 440 -35.27 19.51 2.40
N PRO A 441 -35.85 18.48 3.06
CA PRO A 441 -35.08 17.55 3.88
C PRO A 441 -34.08 16.71 3.05
N ALA A 442 -34.44 16.31 1.83
CA ALA A 442 -33.53 15.54 0.96
C ALA A 442 -32.34 16.40 0.49
N PHE A 443 -32.58 17.66 0.12
CA PHE A 443 -31.53 18.62 -0.19
C PHE A 443 -30.70 18.99 1.04
N ALA A 444 -31.31 19.11 2.23
CA ALA A 444 -30.56 19.35 3.46
C ALA A 444 -29.61 18.20 3.78
N VAL A 445 -30.07 16.93 3.70
CA VAL A 445 -29.20 15.75 3.86
C VAL A 445 -28.12 15.70 2.78
N LEU A 446 -28.46 16.01 1.52
CA LEU A 446 -27.48 16.07 0.43
C LEU A 446 -26.40 17.13 0.68
N VAL A 447 -26.80 18.35 1.07
CA VAL A 447 -25.90 19.47 1.37
C VAL A 447 -25.06 19.17 2.60
N LEU A 448 -25.62 18.58 3.67
CA LEU A 448 -24.87 18.16 4.85
C LEU A 448 -23.86 17.05 4.52
N ALA A 449 -24.24 16.08 3.69
CA ALA A 449 -23.32 15.02 3.25
C ALA A 449 -22.19 15.56 2.36
N HIS A 450 -22.49 16.52 1.46
CA HIS A 450 -21.46 17.18 0.66
C HIS A 450 -20.57 18.11 1.51
N ALA A 451 -21.14 18.86 2.46
CA ALA A 451 -20.39 19.69 3.38
C ALA A 451 -19.48 18.86 4.30
N ALA A 452 -19.96 17.72 4.79
CA ALA A 452 -19.16 16.75 5.53
C ALA A 452 -18.06 16.13 4.64
N GLY A 453 -18.37 15.77 3.40
CA GLY A 453 -17.39 15.29 2.43
C GLY A 453 -16.31 16.32 2.09
N VAL A 454 -16.69 17.59 1.93
CA VAL A 454 -15.77 18.72 1.72
C VAL A 454 -14.93 18.99 2.96
N LEU A 455 -15.51 18.94 4.16
CA LEU A 455 -14.78 19.04 5.42
C LEU A 455 -13.75 17.92 5.56
N VAL A 456 -14.15 16.67 5.32
CA VAL A 456 -13.26 15.50 5.33
C VAL A 456 -12.17 15.65 4.27
N PHE A 457 -12.49 16.12 3.06
CA PHE A 457 -11.49 16.38 2.00
C PHE A 457 -10.49 17.48 2.38
N PHE A 458 -10.90 18.53 3.09
CA PHE A 458 -9.97 19.54 3.61
C PHE A 458 -9.15 19.05 4.80
N VAL A 459 -9.70 18.17 5.65
CA VAL A 459 -8.97 17.53 6.77
C VAL A 459 -7.98 16.47 6.27
N MET A 460 -8.33 15.72 5.22
CA MET A 460 -7.48 14.73 4.54
C MET A 460 -6.60 15.34 3.45
N ARG A 461 -6.62 16.66 3.25
CA ARG A 461 -5.68 17.32 2.33
C ARG A 461 -4.36 17.49 3.08
N PRO A 462 -3.27 16.85 2.66
CA PRO A 462 -1.99 17.07 3.31
C PRO A 462 -1.54 18.50 3.03
N ALA A 463 -0.78 19.08 3.97
CA ALA A 463 0.02 20.26 3.66
C ALA A 463 0.96 19.96 2.45
N PHE A 464 1.45 18.71 2.36
CA PHE A 464 2.08 18.16 1.18
C PHE A 464 1.09 17.98 0.01
N THR A 465 0.91 19.03 -0.80
CA THR A 465 0.16 18.91 -2.06
C THR A 465 1.04 18.36 -3.18
N VAL A 466 1.00 17.04 -3.36
CA VAL A 466 1.51 16.40 -4.58
C VAL A 466 0.63 16.82 -5.76
N TRP A 467 1.12 17.78 -6.56
CA TRP A 467 0.49 18.18 -7.82
C TRP A 467 0.82 17.17 -8.92
N GLY A 468 0.02 16.10 -9.02
CA GLY A 468 0.07 15.12 -10.11
C GLY A 468 -1.19 15.05 -10.97
N GLU A 469 -2.36 15.35 -10.41
CA GLU A 469 -3.66 15.25 -11.11
C GLU A 469 -4.50 16.52 -10.94
N THR A 470 -4.13 17.60 -11.65
CA THR A 470 -5.13 18.59 -12.02
C THR A 470 -6.00 18.04 -13.13
N TRP A 471 -7.30 17.99 -12.84
CA TRP A 471 -8.35 17.72 -13.82
C TRP A 471 -8.29 18.78 -14.94
N VAL A 472 -7.66 18.44 -16.06
CA VAL A 472 -7.85 19.16 -17.32
C VAL A 472 -9.23 18.79 -17.85
N GLY A 473 -10.24 19.48 -17.33
CA GLY A 473 -11.59 19.41 -17.86
C GLY A 473 -11.63 20.03 -19.25
N ASP A 474 -11.73 19.18 -20.27
CA ASP A 474 -11.94 19.62 -21.64
C ASP A 474 -13.22 20.47 -21.77
N GLY A 475 -13.08 21.66 -22.36
CA GLY A 475 -14.17 22.46 -22.89
C GLY A 475 -14.72 23.56 -21.97
N MET A 476 -14.27 24.80 -22.19
CA MET A 476 -15.11 25.79 -22.90
C MET A 476 -14.37 27.08 -23.28
N ILE A 477 -14.46 27.39 -24.59
CA ILE A 477 -14.67 28.72 -25.19
C ILE A 477 -13.52 29.76 -25.16
N HIS A 478 -13.22 30.23 -26.38
CA HIS A 478 -12.37 31.37 -26.69
C HIS A 478 -12.74 32.69 -25.97
N ALA A 479 -11.74 33.29 -25.33
CA ALA A 479 -11.45 34.72 -25.38
C ALA A 479 -9.92 34.83 -25.20
N GLY A 480 -9.12 35.37 -26.11
CA GLY A 480 -9.30 36.64 -26.80
C GLY A 480 -8.10 37.51 -26.41
N HIS A 481 -7.02 37.47 -27.21
CA HIS A 481 -5.85 38.33 -26.97
C HIS A 481 -6.26 39.81 -27.01
N PRO A 482 -5.55 40.64 -26.24
CA PRO A 482 -4.89 41.79 -26.84
C PRO A 482 -3.36 41.68 -26.69
N PRO A 483 -2.58 42.15 -27.67
CA PRO A 483 -1.12 42.11 -27.61
C PRO A 483 -0.59 43.31 -26.80
N GLN A 484 0.30 43.06 -25.83
CA GLN A 484 1.14 44.12 -25.29
C GLN A 484 2.47 44.18 -26.04
N THR A 485 2.61 45.26 -26.80
CA THR A 485 3.82 45.62 -27.53
C THR A 485 4.90 46.13 -26.59
N HIS A 486 6.09 45.51 -26.61
CA HIS A 486 7.31 46.18 -26.15
C HIS A 486 8.35 46.28 -27.26
N HIS A 487 8.78 47.51 -27.53
CA HIS A 487 9.76 47.85 -28.54
C HIS A 487 11.18 47.51 -28.07
N CYS A 488 11.91 46.76 -28.90
CA CYS A 488 13.37 46.86 -29.00
C CYS A 488 13.76 47.09 -30.47
N ARG A 489 14.25 48.30 -30.79
CA ARG A 489 14.85 48.59 -32.12
C ARG A 489 16.32 48.16 -32.13
N PRO A 490 16.80 47.47 -33.18
CA PRO A 490 18.23 47.20 -33.37
C PRO A 490 18.90 48.19 -34.34
N HIS A 491 20.17 48.49 -34.08
CA HIS A 491 21.17 49.05 -34.98
C HIS A 491 22.50 48.35 -34.61
N LEU A 492 23.37 47.85 -35.49
CA LEU A 492 23.63 48.15 -36.90
C LEU A 492 24.00 46.90 -37.75
N ARG A 493 23.82 47.03 -39.08
CA ARG A 493 24.64 46.55 -40.24
C ARG A 493 25.40 45.21 -40.10
N PHE A 494 25.29 44.27 -41.04
CA PHE A 494 25.79 44.40 -42.42
C PHE A 494 25.08 43.49 -43.45
N ARG A 495 25.32 43.74 -44.75
CA ARG A 495 24.69 43.03 -45.89
C ARG A 495 25.28 41.63 -46.15
N PRO A 496 24.48 40.64 -46.56
CA PRO A 496 24.97 39.47 -47.29
C PRO A 496 24.97 39.70 -48.81
N HIS A 497 26.00 39.24 -49.52
CA HIS A 497 26.00 39.12 -50.98
C HIS A 497 25.25 37.85 -51.42
N ARG A 498 24.43 37.98 -52.48
CA ARG A 498 23.96 36.85 -53.31
C ARG A 498 24.87 36.70 -54.53
N PHE A 499 24.95 35.47 -55.05
CA PHE A 499 25.09 34.98 -56.44
C PHE A 499 25.61 33.53 -56.32
N HIS A 500 25.17 32.48 -57.02
CA HIS A 500 24.48 32.24 -58.30
C HIS A 500 23.42 31.10 -58.11
N HIS A 501 22.55 30.64 -59.03
CA HIS A 501 22.30 30.85 -60.48
C HIS A 501 20.76 30.63 -60.78
N PRO A 502 20.21 30.55 -62.02
CA PRO A 502 18.97 31.28 -62.35
C PRO A 502 17.71 30.45 -62.63
N ASP A 503 16.57 31.04 -62.22
CA ASP A 503 15.26 31.26 -62.88
C ASP A 503 14.53 30.26 -63.83
N PRO A 504 13.17 30.37 -63.92
CA PRO A 504 12.26 29.35 -64.48
C PRO A 504 11.63 29.76 -65.84
N PRO A 505 10.65 29.00 -66.37
CA PRO A 505 9.22 29.36 -66.20
C PRO A 505 8.28 28.11 -66.09
N GLY A 506 6.96 28.18 -65.88
CA GLY A 506 6.05 29.28 -65.57
C GLY A 506 4.56 28.83 -65.55
N ARG A 507 3.74 29.55 -64.75
CA ARG A 507 2.37 30.07 -65.02
C ARG A 507 1.16 29.16 -65.41
N HIS A 508 0.09 29.38 -64.61
CA HIS A 508 -1.37 29.30 -64.90
C HIS A 508 -2.08 27.95 -65.19
N ASP A 509 -2.81 27.43 -64.17
CA ASP A 509 -4.28 27.64 -63.96
C ASP A 509 -5.25 27.62 -65.19
N PRO A 510 -6.50 27.13 -65.10
CA PRO A 510 -7.08 25.99 -64.35
C PRO A 510 -7.86 24.98 -65.24
N ARG A 511 -8.54 24.02 -64.59
CA ARG A 511 -9.64 23.13 -65.07
C ARG A 511 -9.26 21.96 -66.00
N ARG A 512 -9.18 20.76 -65.42
CA ARG A 512 -9.82 19.54 -65.97
C ARG A 512 -10.48 18.72 -64.87
N VAL A 513 -11.53 18.01 -65.28
CA VAL A 513 -12.53 17.31 -64.45
C VAL A 513 -12.24 15.80 -64.42
N GLN A 514 -12.73 15.10 -63.37
CA GLN A 514 -12.74 13.63 -63.18
C GLN A 514 -11.34 12.99 -62.98
N GLN A 515 -11.07 12.20 -61.94
CA GLN A 515 -11.85 11.06 -61.41
C GLN A 515 -11.55 10.77 -59.91
N ARG A 516 -12.48 10.06 -59.24
CA ARG A 516 -12.32 8.94 -58.25
C ARG A 516 -11.06 8.91 -57.34
N LEU A 517 -11.13 8.64 -56.04
CA LEU A 517 -12.17 8.02 -55.18
C LEU A 517 -11.91 8.45 -53.72
N ALA A 518 -12.95 8.65 -52.93
CA ALA A 518 -12.87 8.79 -51.47
C ALA A 518 -13.81 7.79 -50.80
N CYS A 519 -13.37 7.15 -49.72
CA CYS A 519 -14.22 6.30 -48.89
C CYS A 519 -13.88 6.55 -47.40
N PRO A 520 -14.80 7.14 -46.61
CA PRO A 520 -14.61 7.37 -45.18
C PRO A 520 -15.15 6.21 -44.33
N GLN A 521 -14.89 6.29 -43.03
CA GLN A 521 -15.42 5.43 -41.96
C GLN A 521 -16.96 5.42 -41.93
N ILE A 522 -17.57 4.33 -41.40
CA ILE A 522 -18.90 4.37 -40.77
C ILE A 522 -19.10 3.21 -39.77
N THR A 523 -19.98 3.48 -38.81
CA THR A 523 -20.41 2.74 -37.61
C THR A 523 -21.11 1.38 -37.81
N GLN A 524 -21.15 0.58 -36.72
CA GLN A 524 -21.97 -0.65 -36.60
C GLN A 524 -23.48 -0.37 -36.49
N PRO A 525 -24.33 -1.39 -36.75
CA PRO A 525 -25.15 -1.93 -35.64
C PRO A 525 -25.54 -3.44 -35.70
N GLY A 526 -25.65 -4.08 -34.53
CA GLY A 526 -26.84 -4.87 -34.16
C GLY A 526 -26.91 -6.41 -34.25
N LEU A 527 -27.58 -6.99 -33.23
CA LEU A 527 -28.56 -8.11 -33.29
C LEU A 527 -28.12 -9.59 -33.54
N ARG A 528 -28.10 -10.43 -32.48
CA ARG A 528 -29.17 -11.44 -32.14
C ARG A 528 -28.76 -12.46 -31.04
N ARG A 529 -29.78 -13.01 -30.34
CA ARG A 529 -29.71 -14.22 -29.48
C ARG A 529 -29.77 -15.50 -30.33
N TYR A 530 -29.27 -16.63 -29.82
CA TYR A 530 -30.02 -17.90 -29.73
C TYR A 530 -29.38 -18.88 -28.73
N GLU A 531 -30.21 -19.75 -28.13
CA GLU A 531 -29.83 -20.82 -27.18
C GLU A 531 -29.71 -22.18 -27.89
N HIS A 532 -28.86 -23.13 -27.42
CA HIS A 532 -29.28 -24.45 -26.90
C HIS A 532 -28.15 -25.49 -26.64
N ARG A 533 -28.30 -26.18 -25.50
CA ARG A 533 -27.93 -27.57 -25.10
C ARG A 533 -27.06 -28.47 -26.02
N CYS A 534 -26.02 -29.11 -25.44
CA CYS A 534 -25.95 -30.53 -25.00
C CYS A 534 -24.52 -30.84 -24.46
N ARG A 535 -24.25 -31.42 -23.29
CA ARG A 535 -24.59 -32.69 -22.57
C ARG A 535 -23.56 -33.82 -22.80
N GLN A 536 -23.08 -34.40 -21.68
CA GLN A 536 -22.38 -35.70 -21.51
C GLN A 536 -20.95 -35.82 -22.10
N SER A 537 -19.85 -35.93 -21.35
CA SER A 537 -19.41 -36.87 -20.29
C SER A 537 -18.70 -38.14 -20.81
N HIS A 538 -17.43 -38.35 -20.46
CA HIS A 538 -16.95 -39.59 -19.80
C HIS A 538 -15.50 -39.47 -19.28
N LYS A 539 -15.18 -40.25 -18.23
CA LYS A 539 -13.84 -40.46 -17.66
C LYS A 539 -13.04 -41.45 -18.52
N LEU A 540 -11.70 -41.38 -18.49
CA LEU A 540 -10.80 -42.52 -18.15
C LEU A 540 -9.32 -42.09 -18.05
N GLN A 541 -8.51 -42.93 -17.39
CA GLN A 541 -7.10 -42.70 -17.01
C GLN A 541 -6.15 -43.70 -17.76
N PRO A 542 -4.81 -43.65 -17.58
CA PRO A 542 -3.85 -43.95 -18.66
C PRO A 542 -3.27 -45.37 -18.68
N LEU A 543 -2.48 -45.68 -19.71
CA LEU A 543 -1.66 -46.91 -19.83
C LEU A 543 -0.25 -46.64 -20.39
N HIS A 544 0.72 -47.41 -19.88
CA HIS A 544 2.14 -47.43 -20.30
C HIS A 544 2.36 -48.17 -21.64
N CYS A 545 3.51 -47.91 -22.29
CA CYS A 545 4.28 -48.95 -22.99
C CYS A 545 5.79 -48.59 -23.16
N HIS A 546 6.62 -49.60 -23.45
CA HIS A 546 8.11 -49.58 -23.39
C HIS A 546 8.80 -49.51 -24.79
N ARG A 547 10.01 -48.91 -24.83
CA ARG A 547 11.33 -49.30 -25.48
C ARG A 547 11.37 -50.14 -26.80
N PRO A 548 12.46 -50.13 -27.64
CA PRO A 548 13.90 -50.15 -27.24
C PRO A 548 15.02 -49.53 -28.15
N HIS A 549 16.25 -49.49 -27.59
CA HIS A 549 17.64 -49.59 -28.13
C HIS A 549 18.16 -48.90 -29.43
N CYS A 550 19.33 -48.20 -29.33
CA CYS A 550 20.65 -48.62 -29.88
C CYS A 550 21.85 -47.66 -29.53
N HIS A 551 23.08 -48.22 -29.48
CA HIS A 551 24.44 -47.62 -29.32
C HIS A 551 25.38 -48.37 -30.34
N PRO A 552 26.71 -48.10 -30.58
CA PRO A 552 27.82 -47.55 -29.74
C PRO A 552 28.84 -46.67 -30.57
N PRO A 553 30.20 -46.61 -30.41
CA PRO A 553 31.14 -47.00 -29.32
C PRO A 553 32.21 -45.93 -28.90
N LEU A 554 33.08 -46.31 -27.95
CA LEU A 554 34.26 -45.60 -27.39
C LEU A 554 35.60 -46.30 -27.77
N PRO A 555 36.77 -45.67 -27.50
CA PRO A 555 37.97 -46.40 -27.09
C PRO A 555 38.62 -45.95 -25.76
N ARG A 556 39.51 -46.80 -25.19
CA ARG A 556 40.36 -46.65 -23.97
C ARG A 556 41.74 -47.34 -24.24
N PRO A 557 42.60 -47.68 -23.25
CA PRO A 557 43.55 -46.88 -22.43
C PRO A 557 45.03 -47.38 -22.60
N PRO A 558 46.00 -47.09 -21.68
CA PRO A 558 46.39 -48.07 -20.63
C PRO A 558 46.96 -47.46 -19.30
N ALA A 559 47.66 -48.22 -18.43
CA ALA A 559 47.06 -48.96 -17.30
C ALA A 559 48.08 -49.76 -16.39
N HIS A 560 48.82 -49.11 -15.47
CA HIS A 560 49.79 -49.76 -14.54
C HIS A 560 49.87 -49.05 -13.17
N ARG A 561 50.20 -49.66 -12.01
CA ARG A 561 50.17 -51.07 -11.50
C ARG A 561 50.33 -51.01 -9.95
N LEU A 562 49.76 -51.95 -9.18
CA LEU A 562 49.94 -52.09 -7.70
C LEU A 562 51.18 -52.95 -7.34
N PRO A 563 51.73 -52.87 -6.11
CA PRO A 563 51.41 -53.83 -5.00
C PRO A 563 51.31 -53.16 -3.59
N VAL A 564 50.46 -53.51 -2.62
CA VAL A 564 50.21 -54.76 -1.85
C VAL A 564 51.34 -55.19 -0.87
N ARG A 565 51.14 -55.03 0.46
CA ARG A 565 51.17 -56.13 1.47
C ARG A 565 50.87 -55.75 2.96
N HIS A 566 50.24 -56.71 3.63
CA HIS A 566 49.91 -56.99 5.05
C HIS A 566 50.60 -56.31 6.26
N GLY A 567 49.84 -56.19 7.37
CA GLY A 567 50.35 -56.20 8.76
C GLY A 567 49.31 -55.81 9.85
N ARG A 568 48.92 -56.75 10.74
CA ARG A 568 48.25 -56.47 12.05
C ARG A 568 49.28 -56.70 13.20
N PRO A 569 48.93 -56.57 14.50
CA PRO A 569 48.61 -55.35 15.25
C PRO A 569 49.52 -55.18 16.51
N GLY A 570 49.56 -54.00 17.15
CA GLY A 570 50.34 -53.75 18.38
C GLY A 570 49.58 -52.95 19.44
N ARG A 571 49.71 -53.32 20.73
CA ARG A 571 49.12 -52.66 21.91
C ARG A 571 50.08 -51.61 22.51
N LEU A 572 49.58 -50.87 23.53
CA LEU A 572 50.24 -49.92 24.46
C LEU A 572 50.17 -48.44 24.01
N ALA A 573 49.94 -47.45 24.88
CA ALA A 573 49.55 -47.44 26.31
C ALA A 573 48.76 -46.17 26.69
N ARG A 574 48.17 -46.15 27.89
CA ARG A 574 47.38 -45.04 28.47
C ARG A 574 48.23 -43.77 28.74
N ARG A 575 47.61 -42.60 28.62
CA ARG A 575 47.78 -41.49 29.60
C ARG A 575 46.45 -40.76 29.80
N ALA A 576 46.22 -40.29 31.03
CA ALA A 576 44.93 -39.81 31.51
C ALA A 576 44.78 -38.28 31.46
N GLN A 577 43.55 -37.79 31.44
CA GLN A 577 43.17 -36.41 31.78
C GLN A 577 42.17 -36.41 32.95
N PRO A 578 42.17 -35.36 33.81
CA PRO A 578 41.42 -35.35 35.07
C PRO A 578 39.96 -34.87 34.91
N PRO A 579 39.05 -35.23 35.84
CA PRO A 579 37.64 -34.85 35.79
C PRO A 579 37.30 -33.61 36.65
N ARG A 580 36.29 -32.83 36.23
CA ARG A 580 35.44 -31.90 37.03
C ARG A 580 34.39 -31.23 36.11
N PRO A 581 33.25 -30.71 36.62
CA PRO A 581 32.48 -31.09 37.81
C PRO A 581 31.02 -31.48 37.46
N ALA A 582 30.21 -31.84 38.47
CA ALA A 582 28.84 -32.34 38.29
C ALA A 582 27.79 -31.25 37.99
N ALA A 583 26.80 -31.58 37.16
CA ALA A 583 25.63 -30.74 36.88
C ALA A 583 24.50 -30.93 37.92
N PRO A 584 23.74 -29.88 38.28
CA PRO A 584 22.67 -29.96 39.28
C PRO A 584 21.40 -30.68 38.78
N ARG A 585 20.79 -31.48 39.66
CA ARG A 585 19.55 -32.23 39.40
C ARG A 585 18.34 -31.29 39.20
N ARG A 586 17.65 -31.42 38.06
CA ARG A 586 16.29 -30.85 37.88
C ARG A 586 15.30 -31.55 38.83
N ARG A 587 14.62 -30.80 39.68
CA ARG A 587 13.41 -31.27 40.39
C ARG A 587 12.28 -31.45 39.36
N ARG A 588 11.65 -32.62 39.33
CA ARG A 588 10.35 -32.82 38.67
C ARG A 588 9.26 -32.30 39.59
N VAL A 589 8.52 -31.28 39.16
CA VAL A 589 7.22 -30.92 39.78
C VAL A 589 6.14 -31.74 39.09
N ARG A 590 5.35 -32.50 39.85
CA ARG A 590 4.10 -33.09 39.36
C ARG A 590 3.02 -32.02 39.47
N HIS A 591 2.28 -31.76 38.39
CA HIS A 591 0.97 -31.13 38.50
C HIS A 591 -0.07 -32.20 38.79
N GLU A 592 -0.82 -32.03 39.88
CA GLU A 592 -2.02 -32.79 40.14
C GLU A 592 -3.18 -32.20 39.33
N TYR A 593 -3.88 -33.06 38.59
CA TYR A 593 -5.22 -32.74 38.09
C TYR A 593 -6.20 -32.84 39.27
N ARG A 594 -6.92 -31.75 39.57
CA ARG A 594 -8.01 -31.76 40.55
C ARG A 594 -9.34 -31.52 39.85
N THR A 595 -10.23 -32.50 39.95
CA THR A 595 -11.59 -32.51 39.41
C THR A 595 -12.61 -31.99 40.44
N GLY A 596 -13.70 -31.39 39.94
CA GLY A 596 -14.83 -30.90 40.74
C GLY A 596 -14.70 -29.42 41.14
N ARG A 597 -15.76 -28.60 41.06
CA ARG A 597 -17.19 -28.89 40.90
C ARG A 597 -17.87 -27.84 40.02
#